data_AF-A0A9D6LKF3-F1
#
_entry.id   AF-A0A9D6LKF3-F1
#
_cell.length_a   1.000
_cell.length_b   1.000
_cell.length_c   1.000
_cell.angle_alpha   90.00
_cell.angle_beta   90.00
_cell.angle_gamma   90.00
#
_symmetry.space_group_name_H-M   'P 1'
#
loop_
_entity.id
_entity.type
_entity.pdbx_description
1 polymer ?
#
loop_
_entity_poly.entity_id
_entity_poly.type
_entity_poly.pdbx_seq_one_letter_code
_entity_poly.pdbx_strand_id
1 'polypeptide(L)'
;MDNFIIWPTNPAVSIFLIIVIAIPVLYGARPAMHNLLRAVFRSISNPLRLGSHWLFKAAEELHRRNKMVLLARGRSEISQGIVKEFDRVTNLVQRDLHGYPALQRKLMDEITRIEEEFKKCGEVPPPPPEWTKAVAAIAKIKPSGDGLVEKILDDIRNSIDKIYDKVVAEYRKSYEQRHNILKGFLPFWRSVDQTLNRVDKNLTGLTDSAAKIDEQMEKYAQINANTEKAEHTLASSATILFVISLLVMLIAAGGAFVNFWLIERPMEAMVGGSEYIYGNLQASYLAAMVIIFFETLMGLFLMESLGYTHLFPLNGINNKMRRWMVLISFTILLVLAGVEVALAVMRDLIVAADVALKQELASGTIAKVAVNTWALNIPKAAQMILGFTLPFALAFVAIPLEYLIHSGRSVFGVLLVLSIRVLGFATRFLSSLARQVGKGIEHLYDAVIFLPLIIERLLVNRGLSAIGKKSDNSGMRAFSKRAAGEHIL
;
A
#
# COMPACT_ATOMS: atom_id res chain seq x y z
N MET A 1 -26.71 -57.24 28.68
CA MET A 1 -25.35 -57.26 29.27
C MET A 1 -25.14 -58.60 29.98
N ASP A 2 -25.58 -59.71 29.38
CA ASP A 2 -25.93 -60.92 30.14
C ASP A 2 -25.02 -62.14 29.84
N ASN A 3 -23.97 -61.96 29.04
CA ASN A 3 -23.05 -63.03 28.64
C ASN A 3 -21.79 -63.17 29.52
N PHE A 4 -21.67 -62.42 30.63
CA PHE A 4 -20.51 -62.48 31.53
C PHE A 4 -20.85 -62.94 32.96
N ILE A 5 -22.03 -63.54 33.15
CA ILE A 5 -22.50 -64.01 34.45
C ILE A 5 -22.42 -65.53 34.46
N ILE A 6 -21.38 -66.08 35.11
CA ILE A 6 -21.18 -67.51 35.33
C ILE A 6 -22.26 -68.08 36.28
N TRP A 7 -22.85 -67.22 37.14
CA TRP A 7 -23.93 -67.59 38.06
C TRP A 7 -25.07 -66.55 38.09
N PRO A 8 -26.26 -66.84 37.53
CA PRO A 8 -27.37 -65.87 37.43
C PRO A 8 -27.94 -65.43 38.78
N THR A 9 -27.77 -66.23 39.83
CA THR A 9 -28.40 -66.05 41.15
C THR A 9 -27.67 -65.07 42.07
N ASN A 10 -26.39 -64.76 41.80
CA ASN A 10 -25.65 -63.73 42.53
C ASN A 10 -24.54 -63.09 41.66
N PRO A 11 -24.83 -61.96 40.99
CA PRO A 11 -23.90 -61.35 40.05
C PRO A 11 -22.59 -60.90 40.70
N ALA A 12 -22.60 -60.57 42.00
CA ALA A 12 -21.41 -60.14 42.72
C ALA A 12 -20.35 -61.25 42.85
N VAL A 13 -20.78 -62.51 43.05
CA VAL A 13 -19.87 -63.66 43.19
C VAL A 13 -19.25 -64.05 41.85
N SER A 14 -20.03 -63.96 40.76
CA SER A 14 -19.52 -64.20 39.41
C SER A 14 -18.43 -63.18 39.03
N ILE A 15 -18.64 -61.90 39.35
CA ILE A 15 -17.66 -60.84 39.10
C ILE A 15 -16.39 -61.07 39.93
N PHE A 16 -16.53 -61.45 41.20
CA PHE A 16 -15.39 -61.75 42.07
C PHE A 16 -14.54 -62.91 41.54
N LEU A 17 -15.18 -64.00 41.09
CA LEU A 17 -14.47 -65.18 40.58
C LEU A 17 -13.74 -64.88 39.26
N ILE A 18 -14.33 -64.08 38.38
CA ILE A 18 -13.68 -63.58 37.16
C ILE A 18 -12.45 -62.72 37.50
N ILE A 19 -12.54 -61.83 38.49
CA ILE A 19 -11.41 -61.00 38.93
C ILE A 19 -10.27 -61.87 39.47
N VAL A 20 -10.58 -62.87 40.30
CA VAL A 20 -9.56 -63.77 40.89
C VAL A 20 -8.82 -64.58 39.82
N ILE A 21 -9.50 -65.02 38.75
CA ILE A 21 -8.88 -65.75 37.64
C ILE A 21 -8.13 -64.80 36.68
N ALA A 22 -8.66 -63.60 36.44
CA ALA A 22 -8.07 -62.64 35.51
C ALA A 22 -6.73 -62.08 36.01
N ILE A 23 -6.60 -61.87 37.32
CA ILE A 23 -5.41 -61.26 37.94
C ILE A 23 -4.10 -62.05 37.68
N PRO A 24 -4.01 -63.38 37.88
CA PRO A 24 -2.81 -64.18 37.58
C PRO A 24 -2.46 -64.18 36.08
N VAL A 25 -3.47 -64.26 35.21
CA VAL A 25 -3.29 -64.23 33.75
C VAL A 25 -2.73 -62.87 33.31
N LEU A 26 -3.28 -61.78 33.84
CA LEU A 26 -2.78 -60.42 33.60
C LEU A 26 -1.36 -60.23 34.14
N TYR A 27 -1.05 -60.79 35.31
CA TYR A 27 0.29 -60.73 35.88
C TYR A 27 1.33 -61.45 35.00
N GLY A 28 1.03 -62.65 34.49
CA GLY A 28 1.92 -63.38 33.56
C GLY A 28 2.11 -62.69 32.21
N ALA A 29 1.09 -61.95 31.73
CA ALA A 29 1.14 -61.20 30.49
C ALA A 29 1.85 -59.83 30.60
N ARG A 30 2.20 -59.38 31.83
CA ARG A 30 2.79 -58.07 32.11
C ARG A 30 3.95 -57.64 31.19
N PRO A 31 5.03 -58.43 31.00
CA PRO A 31 6.15 -58.01 30.15
C PRO A 31 5.74 -57.88 28.69
N ALA A 32 4.87 -58.78 28.19
CA ALA A 32 4.35 -58.71 26.84
C ALA A 32 3.46 -57.47 26.65
N MET A 33 2.61 -57.14 27.62
CA MET A 33 1.72 -55.99 27.57
C MET A 33 2.49 -54.65 27.63
N HIS A 34 3.49 -54.54 28.52
CA HIS A 34 4.37 -53.37 28.55
C HIS A 34 5.16 -53.19 27.23
N ASN A 35 5.57 -54.29 26.59
CA ASN A 35 6.27 -54.21 25.30
C ASN A 35 5.31 -53.79 24.17
N LEU A 36 4.09 -54.31 24.16
CA LEU A 36 3.06 -53.94 23.19
C LEU A 36 2.67 -52.46 23.33
N LEU A 37 2.37 -52.00 24.55
CA LEU A 37 2.04 -50.59 24.81
C LEU A 37 3.20 -49.68 24.38
N ARG A 38 4.43 -49.99 24.77
CA ARG A 38 5.61 -49.22 24.33
C ARG A 38 5.77 -49.23 22.82
N ALA A 39 5.56 -50.35 22.15
CA ALA A 39 5.66 -50.45 20.70
C ALA A 39 4.60 -49.59 20.00
N VAL A 40 3.34 -49.62 20.44
CA VAL A 40 2.23 -48.82 19.89
C VAL A 40 2.47 -47.32 20.12
N PHE A 41 2.83 -46.90 21.33
CA PHE A 41 3.09 -45.49 21.60
C PHE A 41 4.38 -44.98 20.94
N ARG A 42 5.38 -45.86 20.72
CA ARG A 42 6.57 -45.53 19.91
C ARG A 42 6.23 -45.43 18.42
N SER A 43 5.40 -46.32 17.88
CA SER A 43 5.00 -46.29 16.47
C SER A 43 4.18 -45.06 16.13
N ILE A 44 3.43 -44.51 17.09
CA ILE A 44 2.73 -43.22 16.94
C ILE A 44 3.69 -42.05 17.15
N SER A 45 4.49 -42.05 18.22
CA SER A 45 5.29 -40.86 18.56
C SER A 45 6.48 -40.61 17.63
N ASN A 46 7.09 -41.66 17.04
CA ASN A 46 8.27 -41.50 16.19
C ASN A 46 7.97 -40.81 14.85
N PRO A 47 6.94 -41.20 14.07
CA PRO A 47 6.54 -40.49 12.86
C PRO A 47 6.15 -39.04 13.12
N LEU A 48 5.41 -38.77 14.20
CA LEU A 48 5.04 -37.40 14.59
C LEU A 48 6.27 -36.52 14.86
N ARG A 49 7.30 -37.08 15.51
CA ARG A 49 8.56 -36.36 15.75
C ARG A 49 9.32 -36.12 14.46
N LEU A 50 9.41 -37.10 13.57
CA LEU A 50 10.03 -36.93 12.25
C LEU A 50 9.28 -35.88 11.42
N GLY A 51 7.94 -35.94 11.42
CA GLY A 51 7.06 -34.96 10.79
C GLY A 51 7.31 -33.56 11.32
N SER A 52 7.47 -33.39 12.65
CA SER A 52 7.79 -32.09 13.23
C SER A 52 9.11 -31.51 12.72
N HIS A 53 10.17 -32.32 12.65
CA HIS A 53 11.46 -31.88 12.12
C HIS A 53 11.38 -31.51 10.64
N TRP A 54 10.62 -32.28 9.85
CA TRP A 54 10.40 -31.98 8.44
C TRP A 54 9.62 -30.68 8.26
N LEU A 55 8.56 -30.45 9.05
CA LEU A 55 7.77 -29.22 9.03
C LEU A 55 8.62 -28.00 9.39
N PHE A 56 9.48 -28.09 10.42
CA PHE A 56 10.38 -26.99 10.76
C PHE A 56 11.39 -26.69 9.64
N LYS A 57 11.97 -27.72 9.02
CA LYS A 57 12.86 -27.53 7.86
C LYS A 57 12.12 -26.93 6.66
N ALA A 58 10.89 -27.37 6.39
CA ALA A 58 10.06 -26.86 5.32
C ALA A 58 9.69 -25.38 5.55
N ALA A 59 9.37 -25.00 6.79
CA ALA A 59 9.10 -23.61 7.17
C ALA A 59 10.33 -22.71 6.94
N GLU A 60 11.53 -23.20 7.27
CA GLU A 60 12.78 -22.46 7.06
C GLU A 60 13.07 -22.24 5.57
N GLU A 61 12.91 -23.29 4.77
CA GLU A 61 13.07 -23.20 3.31
C GLU A 61 12.04 -22.25 2.67
N LEU A 62 10.79 -22.30 3.12
CA LEU A 62 9.73 -21.39 2.66
C LEU A 62 10.00 -19.94 3.06
N HIS A 63 10.49 -19.71 4.28
CA HIS A 63 10.88 -18.38 4.73
C HIS A 63 12.00 -17.81 3.85
N ARG A 64 13.03 -18.62 3.55
CA ARG A 64 14.12 -18.23 2.64
C ARG A 64 13.61 -17.90 1.23
N ARG A 65 12.69 -18.69 0.68
CA ARG A 65 12.07 -18.42 -0.63
C ARG A 65 11.25 -17.14 -0.63
N ASN A 66 10.45 -16.92 0.41
CA ASN A 66 9.64 -15.71 0.55
C ASN A 66 10.54 -14.47 0.64
N LYS A 67 11.62 -14.53 1.42
CA LYS A 67 12.64 -13.48 1.51
C LYS A 67 13.26 -13.16 0.14
N MET A 68 13.68 -14.17 -0.61
CA MET A 68 14.24 -13.98 -1.96
C MET A 68 13.26 -13.26 -2.89
N VAL A 69 11.99 -13.66 -2.89
CA VAL A 69 10.96 -13.05 -3.74
C VAL A 69 10.65 -11.61 -3.30
N LEU A 70 10.57 -11.37 -1.99
CA LEU A 70 10.31 -10.03 -1.45
C LEU A 70 11.42 -9.04 -1.83
N LEU A 71 12.68 -9.45 -1.66
CA LEU A 71 13.84 -8.63 -2.02
C LEU A 71 13.96 -8.42 -3.53
N ALA A 72 13.73 -9.46 -4.34
CA ALA A 72 13.72 -9.34 -5.79
C ALA A 72 12.64 -8.36 -6.28
N ARG A 73 11.45 -8.42 -5.70
CA ARG A 73 10.35 -7.50 -6.01
C ARG A 73 10.68 -6.07 -5.60
N GLY A 74 11.11 -5.85 -4.36
CA GLY A 74 11.49 -4.52 -3.89
C GLY A 74 12.64 -3.91 -4.68
N ARG A 75 13.60 -4.74 -5.12
CA ARG A 75 14.67 -4.32 -6.04
C ARG A 75 14.12 -3.82 -7.36
N SER A 76 13.17 -4.53 -7.96
CA SER A 76 12.53 -4.12 -9.21
C SER A 76 11.75 -2.81 -9.06
N GLU A 77 10.97 -2.67 -8.01
CA GLU A 77 10.15 -1.48 -7.74
C GLU A 77 11.04 -0.23 -7.53
N ILE A 78 12.08 -0.33 -6.69
CA ILE A 78 13.02 0.77 -6.47
C ILE A 78 13.82 1.06 -7.75
N SER A 79 14.26 0.04 -8.48
CA SER A 79 14.98 0.24 -9.75
C SER A 79 14.14 1.02 -10.78
N GLN A 80 12.84 0.73 -10.88
CA GLN A 80 11.95 1.50 -11.75
C GLN A 80 11.76 2.94 -11.27
N GLY A 81 11.67 3.15 -9.94
CA GLY A 81 11.67 4.48 -9.35
C GLY A 81 12.90 5.28 -9.71
N ILE A 82 14.08 4.67 -9.57
CA ILE A 82 15.37 5.28 -9.90
C ILE A 82 15.43 5.65 -11.39
N VAL A 83 15.05 4.73 -12.29
CA VAL A 83 15.04 4.99 -13.74
C VAL A 83 14.11 6.16 -14.09
N LYS A 84 12.93 6.26 -13.47
CA LYS A 84 12.00 7.36 -13.69
C LYS A 84 12.57 8.70 -13.22
N GLU A 85 13.23 8.74 -12.07
CA GLU A 85 13.88 9.97 -11.59
C GLU A 85 15.08 10.35 -12.46
N PHE A 86 15.87 9.39 -12.95
CA PHE A 86 16.93 9.67 -13.93
C PHE A 86 16.38 10.22 -15.25
N ASP A 87 15.27 9.68 -15.75
CA ASP A 87 14.62 10.20 -16.96
C ASP A 87 14.08 11.63 -16.73
N ARG A 88 13.50 11.89 -15.55
CA ARG A 88 13.09 13.26 -15.15
C ARG A 88 14.28 14.23 -15.13
N VAL A 89 15.39 13.84 -14.50
CA VAL A 89 16.61 14.64 -14.44
C VAL A 89 17.16 14.88 -15.85
N THR A 90 17.20 13.84 -16.69
CA THR A 90 17.67 13.94 -18.08
C THR A 90 16.82 14.92 -18.87
N ASN A 91 15.49 14.85 -18.77
CA ASN A 91 14.59 15.77 -19.44
C ASN A 91 14.75 17.22 -18.94
N LEU A 92 14.96 17.42 -17.63
CA LEU A 92 15.19 18.74 -17.04
C LEU A 92 16.52 19.33 -17.52
N VAL A 93 17.59 18.54 -17.45
CA VAL A 93 18.93 18.92 -17.89
C VAL A 93 18.94 19.22 -19.40
N GLN A 94 18.31 18.39 -20.23
CA GLN A 94 18.20 18.62 -21.66
C GLN A 94 17.45 19.92 -21.98
N ARG A 95 16.29 20.14 -21.34
CA ARG A 95 15.51 21.38 -21.52
C ARG A 95 16.31 22.63 -21.13
N ASP A 96 17.07 22.55 -20.05
CA ASP A 96 17.73 23.72 -19.45
C ASP A 96 19.10 24.01 -20.09
N LEU A 97 19.86 22.98 -20.47
CA LEU A 97 21.08 23.13 -21.29
C LEU A 97 20.79 23.73 -22.66
N HIS A 98 19.65 23.43 -23.28
CA HIS A 98 19.28 24.03 -24.56
C HIS A 98 18.92 25.52 -24.45
N GLY A 99 18.42 25.98 -23.31
CA GLY A 99 18.06 27.38 -23.08
C GLY A 99 19.24 28.28 -22.74
N TYR A 100 20.30 27.72 -22.15
CA TYR A 100 21.44 28.49 -21.61
C TYR A 100 22.25 29.24 -22.69
N PRO A 101 22.60 28.65 -23.85
CA PRO A 101 23.31 29.37 -24.91
C PRO A 101 22.51 30.55 -25.48
N ALA A 102 21.18 30.42 -25.58
CA ALA A 102 20.32 31.50 -26.06
C ALA A 102 20.26 32.66 -25.05
N LEU A 103 20.25 32.35 -23.75
CA LEU A 103 20.36 33.36 -22.69
C LEU A 103 21.72 34.07 -22.74
N GLN A 104 22.81 33.31 -22.84
CA GLN A 104 24.17 33.86 -22.95
C GLN A 104 24.28 34.81 -24.15
N ARG A 105 23.75 34.41 -25.32
CA ARG A 105 23.74 35.25 -26.51
C ARG A 105 22.95 36.54 -26.32
N LYS A 106 21.72 36.47 -25.80
CA LYS A 106 20.92 37.66 -25.48
C LYS A 106 21.61 38.60 -24.49
N LEU A 107 22.28 38.03 -23.48
CA LEU A 107 23.01 38.82 -22.49
C LEU A 107 24.19 39.56 -23.14
N MET A 108 24.95 38.89 -24.02
CA MET A 108 26.06 39.52 -24.75
C MET A 108 25.59 40.60 -25.72
N ASP A 109 24.51 40.34 -26.46
CA ASP A 109 23.94 41.30 -27.41
C ASP A 109 23.50 42.59 -26.68
N GLU A 110 22.83 42.45 -25.52
CA GLU A 110 22.39 43.62 -24.74
C GLU A 110 23.49 44.31 -23.97
N ILE A 111 24.52 43.60 -23.49
CA ILE A 111 25.72 44.23 -22.92
C ILE A 111 26.39 45.12 -23.99
N THR A 112 26.52 44.61 -25.21
CA THR A 112 27.10 45.36 -26.33
C THR A 112 26.27 46.61 -26.64
N ARG A 113 24.94 46.48 -26.64
CA ARG A 113 24.02 47.60 -26.85
C ARG A 113 24.09 48.64 -25.73
N ILE A 114 24.16 48.21 -24.48
CA ILE A 114 24.36 49.10 -23.32
C ILE A 114 25.67 49.87 -23.45
N GLU A 115 26.77 49.22 -23.83
CA GLU A 115 28.05 49.91 -24.06
C GLU A 115 27.96 50.96 -25.17
N GLU A 116 27.25 50.66 -26.25
CA GLU A 116 27.08 51.59 -27.37
C GLU A 116 26.19 52.79 -27.00
N GLU A 117 25.09 52.55 -26.27
CA GLU A 117 24.18 53.59 -25.75
C GLU A 117 24.84 54.43 -24.64
N PHE A 118 25.71 53.82 -23.82
CA PHE A 118 26.52 54.53 -22.82
C PHE A 118 27.54 55.45 -23.47
N LYS A 119 28.24 54.99 -24.52
CA LYS A 119 29.14 55.84 -25.32
C LYS A 119 28.43 57.06 -25.91
N LYS A 120 27.17 56.91 -26.34
CA LYS A 120 26.32 58.01 -26.85
C LYS A 120 25.88 58.99 -25.75
N CYS A 121 25.91 58.59 -24.48
CA CYS A 121 25.58 59.45 -23.34
C CYS A 121 26.74 60.32 -22.83
N GLY A 122 27.96 60.16 -23.36
CA GLY A 122 29.14 60.92 -22.95
C GLY A 122 28.91 62.43 -23.02
N GLU A 123 29.31 63.18 -21.99
CA GLU A 123 29.08 64.62 -21.94
C GLU A 123 29.89 65.35 -23.03
N VAL A 124 29.20 66.06 -23.93
CA VAL A 124 29.83 67.14 -24.70
C VAL A 124 29.82 68.36 -23.79
N PRO A 125 30.98 68.94 -23.42
CA PRO A 125 31.01 70.13 -22.58
C PRO A 125 30.17 71.24 -23.23
N PRO A 126 29.32 71.95 -22.46
CA PRO A 126 28.52 73.02 -23.03
C PRO A 126 29.47 74.03 -23.71
N PRO A 127 29.16 74.50 -24.93
CA PRO A 127 30.00 75.48 -25.61
C PRO A 127 30.13 76.73 -24.72
N PRO A 128 31.29 77.44 -24.76
CA PRO A 128 31.51 78.60 -23.92
C PRO A 128 30.40 79.63 -24.16
N PRO A 129 29.84 80.24 -23.09
CA PRO A 129 28.66 81.08 -23.24
C PRO A 129 28.91 82.25 -24.19
N GLU A 130 28.03 82.45 -25.17
CA GLU A 130 28.17 83.52 -26.18
C GLU A 130 28.19 84.94 -25.56
N TRP A 131 27.66 85.13 -24.34
CA TRP A 131 27.76 86.40 -23.61
C TRP A 131 29.20 86.79 -23.28
N THR A 132 30.14 85.86 -23.23
CA THR A 132 31.58 86.18 -23.06
C THR A 132 32.10 87.03 -24.22
N LYS A 133 31.61 86.78 -25.45
CA LYS A 133 31.92 87.60 -26.63
C LYS A 133 31.23 88.97 -26.58
N ALA A 134 29.98 89.01 -26.11
CA ALA A 134 29.23 90.25 -25.94
C ALA A 134 29.85 91.18 -24.86
N VAL A 135 30.28 90.62 -23.73
CA VAL A 135 31.00 91.35 -22.67
C VAL A 135 32.38 91.81 -23.15
N ALA A 136 33.11 90.98 -23.89
CA ALA A 136 34.39 91.36 -24.50
C ALA A 136 34.26 92.47 -25.56
N ALA A 137 33.12 92.56 -26.25
CA ALA A 137 32.83 93.64 -27.19
C ALA A 137 32.59 94.98 -26.48
N ILE A 138 31.93 94.97 -25.31
CA ILE A 138 31.63 96.17 -24.50
C ILE A 138 32.85 96.73 -23.81
N ALA A 139 33.75 95.86 -23.34
CA ALA A 139 35.04 96.28 -22.78
C ALA A 139 35.87 97.12 -23.77
N LYS A 140 35.53 97.11 -25.07
CA LYS A 140 36.17 97.91 -26.12
C LYS A 140 35.47 99.23 -26.46
N ILE A 141 34.30 99.53 -25.88
CA ILE A 141 33.52 100.75 -26.16
C ILE A 141 33.85 101.84 -25.12
N LYS A 142 34.15 103.08 -25.57
CA LYS A 142 34.39 104.24 -24.70
C LYS A 142 33.07 104.83 -24.15
N PRO A 143 33.00 105.28 -22.89
CA PRO A 143 31.78 105.84 -22.31
C PRO A 143 31.44 107.18 -22.99
N SER A 144 30.24 107.30 -23.55
CA SER A 144 29.68 108.56 -24.05
C SER A 144 28.22 108.64 -23.60
N GLY A 145 27.82 109.78 -23.05
CA GLY A 145 26.66 109.96 -22.16
C GLY A 145 25.28 109.98 -22.83
N ASP A 146 25.05 109.15 -23.84
CA ASP A 146 23.84 109.22 -24.70
C ASP A 146 22.86 108.04 -24.49
N GLY A 147 22.78 107.46 -23.29
CA GLY A 147 21.87 106.32 -22.99
C GLY A 147 22.19 105.01 -23.73
N LEU A 148 23.17 105.02 -24.64
CA LEU A 148 23.68 103.87 -25.41
C LEU A 148 24.13 102.73 -24.48
N VAL A 149 24.76 103.06 -23.36
CA VAL A 149 25.20 102.07 -22.36
C VAL A 149 24.01 101.38 -21.69
N GLU A 150 22.93 102.10 -21.40
CA GLU A 150 21.71 101.54 -20.80
C GLU A 150 20.98 100.62 -21.79
N LYS A 151 20.85 101.05 -23.04
CA LYS A 151 20.28 100.23 -24.13
C LYS A 151 21.11 98.98 -24.43
N ILE A 152 22.44 99.08 -24.40
CA ILE A 152 23.36 97.95 -24.57
C ILE A 152 23.27 97.00 -23.37
N LEU A 153 23.19 97.50 -22.13
CA LEU A 153 22.99 96.66 -20.94
C LEU A 153 21.66 95.92 -20.99
N ASP A 154 20.60 96.54 -21.51
CA ASP A 154 19.30 95.91 -21.70
C ASP A 154 19.34 94.85 -22.80
N ASP A 155 20.07 95.08 -23.90
CA ASP A 155 20.34 94.09 -24.94
C ASP A 155 21.19 92.90 -24.42
N ILE A 156 22.17 93.14 -23.53
CA ILE A 156 22.91 92.06 -22.84
C ILE A 156 21.97 91.24 -21.96
N ARG A 157 21.15 91.91 -21.13
CA ARG A 157 20.20 91.23 -20.24
C ARG A 157 19.27 90.33 -21.04
N ASN A 158 18.68 90.87 -22.12
CA ASN A 158 17.82 90.11 -23.04
C ASN A 158 18.56 88.97 -23.75
N SER A 159 19.85 89.14 -24.08
CA SER A 159 20.70 88.10 -24.67
C SER A 159 21.06 87.00 -23.66
N ILE A 160 21.39 87.36 -22.42
CA ILE A 160 21.66 86.43 -21.31
C ILE A 160 20.41 85.60 -21.02
N ASP A 161 19.23 86.21 -20.91
CA ASP A 161 17.97 85.50 -20.67
C ASP A 161 17.67 84.52 -21.82
N LYS A 162 17.80 84.96 -23.09
CA LYS A 162 17.60 84.08 -24.26
C LYS A 162 18.61 82.93 -24.34
N ILE A 163 19.89 83.18 -24.02
CA ILE A 163 20.93 82.15 -24.00
C ILE A 163 20.69 81.19 -22.84
N TYR A 164 20.35 81.70 -21.65
CA TYR A 164 20.03 80.89 -20.49
C TYR A 164 18.85 79.96 -20.78
N ASP A 165 17.76 80.47 -21.35
CA ASP A 165 16.61 79.66 -21.76
C ASP A 165 16.99 78.60 -22.78
N LYS A 166 17.85 78.95 -23.75
CA LYS A 166 18.32 78.01 -24.78
C LYS A 166 19.22 76.92 -24.19
N VAL A 167 20.16 77.28 -23.32
CA VAL A 167 21.05 76.35 -22.61
C VAL A 167 20.25 75.44 -21.68
N VAL A 168 19.30 75.98 -20.92
CA VAL A 168 18.41 75.19 -20.05
C VAL A 168 17.56 74.23 -20.87
N ALA A 169 17.03 74.66 -22.04
CA ALA A 169 16.26 73.80 -22.93
C ALA A 169 17.13 72.67 -23.53
N GLU A 170 18.36 72.98 -23.94
CA GLU A 170 19.31 72.02 -24.50
C GLU A 170 19.78 71.01 -23.43
N TYR A 171 20.04 71.49 -22.20
CA TYR A 171 20.28 70.65 -21.03
C TYR A 171 19.09 69.74 -20.73
N ARG A 172 17.87 70.28 -20.67
CA ARG A 172 16.65 69.48 -20.43
C ARG A 172 16.48 68.39 -21.49
N LYS A 173 16.71 68.72 -22.76
CA LYS A 173 16.64 67.77 -23.88
C LYS A 173 17.72 66.68 -23.78
N SER A 174 18.94 67.04 -23.39
CA SER A 174 20.01 66.06 -23.15
C SER A 174 19.68 65.14 -21.97
N TYR A 175 19.12 65.67 -20.87
CA TYR A 175 18.68 64.87 -19.73
C TYR A 175 17.52 63.94 -20.08
N GLU A 176 16.54 64.42 -20.86
CA GLU A 176 15.43 63.60 -21.35
C GLU A 176 15.93 62.44 -22.23
N GLN A 177 16.90 62.69 -23.11
CA GLN A 177 17.52 61.64 -23.93
C GLN A 177 18.24 60.59 -23.07
N ARG A 178 19.05 61.02 -22.10
CA ARG A 178 19.73 60.10 -21.16
C ARG A 178 18.72 59.29 -20.34
N HIS A 179 17.66 59.93 -19.86
CA HIS A 179 16.61 59.27 -19.09
C HIS A 179 15.82 58.26 -19.95
N ASN A 180 15.54 58.58 -21.21
CA ASN A 180 14.90 57.66 -22.15
C ASN A 180 15.78 56.44 -22.48
N ILE A 181 17.09 56.62 -22.62
CA ILE A 181 18.06 55.54 -22.78
C ILE A 181 18.04 54.62 -21.54
N LEU A 182 18.17 55.19 -20.34
CA LEU A 182 18.07 54.43 -19.08
C LEU A 182 16.73 53.70 -18.94
N LYS A 183 15.64 54.34 -19.33
CA LYS A 183 14.29 53.74 -19.36
C LYS A 183 14.19 52.58 -20.34
N GLY A 184 14.96 52.61 -21.44
CA GLY A 184 15.07 51.53 -22.41
C GLY A 184 15.65 50.22 -21.84
N PHE A 185 16.44 50.29 -20.76
CA PHE A 185 17.06 49.10 -20.15
C PHE A 185 16.16 48.36 -19.15
N LEU A 186 15.15 49.02 -18.59
CA LEU A 186 14.19 48.41 -17.65
C LEU A 186 13.57 47.07 -18.12
N PRO A 187 13.05 46.94 -19.36
CA PRO A 187 12.48 45.67 -19.83
C PRO A 187 13.52 44.54 -19.94
N PHE A 188 14.78 44.85 -20.29
CA PHE A 188 15.85 43.86 -20.34
C PHE A 188 16.17 43.32 -18.94
N TRP A 189 16.39 44.19 -17.96
CA TRP A 189 16.67 43.76 -16.58
C TRP A 189 15.55 42.91 -15.98
N ARG A 190 14.28 43.24 -16.28
CA ARG A 190 13.14 42.40 -15.91
C ARG A 190 13.18 41.03 -16.59
N SER A 191 13.55 40.95 -17.87
CA SER A 191 13.68 39.68 -18.58
C SER A 191 14.83 38.82 -18.02
N VAL A 192 15.96 39.44 -17.64
CA VAL A 192 17.09 38.74 -17.02
C VAL A 192 16.69 38.21 -15.65
N ASP A 193 16.07 39.04 -14.81
CA ASP A 193 15.54 38.63 -13.51
C ASP A 193 14.57 37.45 -13.63
N GLN A 194 13.58 37.53 -14.54
CA GLN A 194 12.64 36.43 -14.80
C GLN A 194 13.35 35.14 -15.25
N THR A 195 14.39 35.25 -16.07
CA THR A 195 15.11 34.08 -16.57
C THR A 195 16.01 33.47 -15.50
N LEU A 196 16.71 34.29 -14.71
CA LEU A 196 17.49 33.84 -13.55
C LEU A 196 16.59 33.16 -12.52
N ASN A 197 15.43 33.74 -12.21
CA ASN A 197 14.44 33.13 -11.32
C ASN A 197 13.92 31.78 -11.86
N ARG A 198 13.84 31.61 -13.18
CA ARG A 198 13.47 30.31 -13.79
C ARG A 198 14.61 29.29 -13.67
N VAL A 199 15.85 29.71 -13.91
CA VAL A 199 17.04 28.85 -13.76
C VAL A 199 17.20 28.42 -12.30
N ASP A 200 17.01 29.33 -11.34
CA ASP A 200 17.04 29.04 -9.91
C ASP A 200 16.00 27.98 -9.49
N LYS A 201 14.74 28.13 -9.93
CA LYS A 201 13.68 27.13 -9.72
C LYS A 201 13.99 25.77 -10.34
N ASN A 202 14.65 25.77 -11.48
CA ASN A 202 15.04 24.53 -12.14
C ASN A 202 16.23 23.85 -11.45
N LEU A 203 17.22 24.63 -11.01
CA LEU A 203 18.35 24.13 -10.23
C LEU A 203 17.91 23.55 -8.89
N THR A 204 17.01 24.23 -8.18
CA THR A 204 16.39 23.70 -6.95
C THR A 204 15.60 22.41 -7.23
N GLY A 205 14.85 22.34 -8.34
CA GLY A 205 14.20 21.10 -8.77
C GLY A 205 15.18 19.97 -9.10
N LEU A 206 16.36 20.29 -9.65
CA LEU A 206 17.43 19.32 -9.92
C LEU A 206 18.06 18.82 -8.63
N THR A 207 18.33 19.69 -7.65
CA THR A 207 18.87 19.30 -6.34
C THR A 207 17.89 18.41 -5.57
N ASP A 208 16.59 18.72 -5.63
CA ASP A 208 15.56 17.89 -5.01
C ASP A 208 15.48 16.51 -5.67
N SER A 209 15.63 16.44 -6.99
CA SER A 209 15.63 15.19 -7.74
C SER A 209 16.88 14.37 -7.42
N ALA A 210 18.06 15.00 -7.30
CA ALA A 210 19.29 14.33 -6.87
C ALA A 210 19.17 13.74 -5.46
N ALA A 211 18.62 14.50 -4.50
CA ALA A 211 18.39 14.02 -3.15
C ALA A 211 17.44 12.82 -3.10
N LYS A 212 16.39 12.80 -3.94
CA LYS A 212 15.50 11.65 -4.08
C LYS A 212 16.19 10.43 -4.69
N ILE A 213 17.04 10.63 -5.69
CA ILE A 213 17.84 9.55 -6.29
C ILE A 213 18.77 8.96 -5.23
N ASP A 214 19.46 9.78 -4.43
CA ASP A 214 20.33 9.32 -3.35
C ASP A 214 19.56 8.49 -2.32
N GLU A 215 18.39 8.96 -1.86
CA GLU A 215 17.54 8.22 -0.93
C GLU A 215 17.10 6.85 -1.51
N GLN A 216 16.71 6.83 -2.78
CA GLN A 216 16.33 5.59 -3.46
C GLN A 216 17.53 4.66 -3.67
N MET A 217 18.70 5.21 -3.97
CA MET A 217 19.93 4.45 -4.16
C MET A 217 20.42 3.84 -2.85
N GLU A 218 20.29 4.55 -1.73
CA GLU A 218 20.59 4.00 -0.40
C GLU A 218 19.67 2.80 -0.08
N LYS A 219 18.36 2.95 -0.30
CA LYS A 219 17.40 1.84 -0.14
C LYS A 219 17.73 0.68 -1.05
N TYR A 220 18.09 0.94 -2.31
CA TYR A 220 18.52 -0.08 -3.26
C TYR A 220 19.76 -0.83 -2.78
N ALA A 221 20.77 -0.11 -2.26
CA ALA A 221 21.98 -0.70 -1.70
C ALA A 221 21.66 -1.60 -0.48
N GLN A 222 20.78 -1.16 0.41
CA GLN A 222 20.33 -1.95 1.57
C GLN A 222 19.59 -3.24 1.17
N ILE A 223 18.77 -3.19 0.10
CA ILE A 223 18.10 -4.37 -0.47
C ILE A 223 19.12 -5.30 -1.13
N ASN A 224 20.06 -4.76 -1.92
CA ASN A 224 21.09 -5.56 -2.60
C ASN A 224 22.06 -6.23 -1.61
N ALA A 225 22.30 -5.61 -0.46
CA ALA A 225 23.06 -6.18 0.64
C ALA A 225 22.27 -7.23 1.48
N ASN A 226 21.01 -7.53 1.13
CA ASN A 226 20.14 -8.47 1.84
C ASN A 226 20.02 -8.19 3.36
N THR A 227 20.07 -6.92 3.76
CA THR A 227 20.02 -6.52 5.18
C THR A 227 18.69 -6.89 5.84
N GLU A 228 18.72 -7.28 7.12
CA GLU A 228 17.49 -7.57 7.89
C GLU A 228 16.57 -6.35 7.99
N LYS A 229 17.16 -5.14 8.07
CA LYS A 229 16.42 -3.88 8.07
C LYS A 229 15.58 -3.74 6.79
N ALA A 230 16.16 -4.03 5.61
CA ALA A 230 15.44 -3.97 4.34
C ALA A 230 14.31 -5.01 4.26
N GLU A 231 14.54 -6.23 4.75
CA GLU A 231 13.49 -7.24 4.83
C GLU A 231 12.32 -6.78 5.70
N HIS A 232 12.60 -6.29 6.91
CA HIS A 232 11.58 -5.82 7.84
C HIS A 232 10.81 -4.62 7.30
N THR A 233 11.49 -3.63 6.69
CA THR A 233 10.81 -2.46 6.11
C THR A 233 9.90 -2.89 4.97
N LEU A 234 10.38 -3.69 4.01
CA LEU A 234 9.56 -4.19 2.89
C LEU A 234 8.39 -5.04 3.38
N ALA A 235 8.59 -5.90 4.37
CA ALA A 235 7.54 -6.74 4.93
C ALA A 235 6.47 -5.89 5.63
N SER A 236 6.88 -4.95 6.48
CA SER A 236 5.95 -4.04 7.19
C SER A 236 5.16 -3.15 6.22
N SER A 237 5.81 -2.60 5.19
CA SER A 237 5.14 -1.82 4.15
C SER A 237 4.12 -2.67 3.39
N ALA A 238 4.48 -3.90 3.00
CA ALA A 238 3.54 -4.83 2.37
C ALA A 238 2.34 -5.15 3.28
N THR A 239 2.55 -5.37 4.58
CA THR A 239 1.46 -5.60 5.53
C THR A 239 0.52 -4.40 5.65
N ILE A 240 1.05 -3.18 5.74
CA ILE A 240 0.24 -1.96 5.80
C ILE A 240 -0.60 -1.80 4.53
N LEU A 241 0.02 -1.97 3.35
CA LEU A 241 -0.67 -1.93 2.05
C LEU A 241 -1.75 -3.01 1.95
N PHE A 242 -1.50 -4.21 2.48
CA PHE A 242 -2.50 -5.28 2.54
C PHE A 242 -3.70 -4.91 3.40
N VAL A 243 -3.47 -4.34 4.59
CA VAL A 243 -4.57 -3.94 5.48
C VAL A 243 -5.39 -2.81 4.86
N ILE A 244 -4.74 -1.79 4.30
CA ILE A 244 -5.43 -0.68 3.63
C ILE A 244 -6.25 -1.20 2.45
N SER A 245 -5.63 -1.99 1.57
CA SER A 245 -6.33 -2.56 0.41
C SER A 245 -7.47 -3.48 0.81
N LEU A 246 -7.32 -4.29 1.87
CA LEU A 246 -8.39 -5.14 2.41
C LEU A 246 -9.57 -4.31 2.93
N LEU A 247 -9.31 -3.23 3.68
CA LEU A 247 -10.37 -2.35 4.17
C LEU A 247 -11.12 -1.68 3.01
N VAL A 248 -10.41 -1.19 2.00
CA VAL A 248 -11.04 -0.61 0.80
C VAL A 248 -11.82 -1.68 0.04
N MET A 249 -11.31 -2.90 -0.09
CA MET A 249 -12.01 -4.04 -0.70
C MET A 249 -13.30 -4.41 0.06
N LEU A 250 -13.32 -4.29 1.39
CA LEU A 250 -14.54 -4.52 2.18
C LEU A 250 -15.60 -3.44 1.93
N ILE A 251 -15.18 -2.17 1.83
CA ILE A 251 -16.08 -1.06 1.47
C ILE A 251 -16.64 -1.28 0.06
N ALA A 252 -15.77 -1.65 -0.89
CA ALA A 252 -16.16 -1.99 -2.25
C ALA A 252 -17.15 -3.17 -2.32
N ALA A 253 -16.91 -4.23 -1.55
CA ALA A 253 -17.83 -5.36 -1.45
C ALA A 253 -19.18 -4.93 -0.86
N GLY A 254 -19.20 -4.01 0.12
CA GLY A 254 -20.42 -3.37 0.60
C GLY A 254 -21.15 -2.57 -0.48
N GLY A 255 -20.42 -1.82 -1.30
CA GLY A 255 -20.98 -1.11 -2.47
C GLY A 255 -21.59 -2.06 -3.50
N ALA A 256 -20.90 -3.15 -3.84
CA ALA A 256 -21.40 -4.19 -4.73
C ALA A 256 -22.63 -4.91 -4.15
N PHE A 257 -22.64 -5.16 -2.84
CA PHE A 257 -23.78 -5.74 -2.14
C PHE A 257 -25.01 -4.82 -2.20
N VAL A 258 -24.81 -3.50 -2.02
CA VAL A 258 -25.89 -2.52 -2.21
C VAL A 258 -26.36 -2.54 -3.66
N ASN A 259 -25.44 -2.57 -4.65
CA ASN A 259 -25.81 -2.63 -6.07
C ASN A 259 -26.67 -3.86 -6.38
N PHE A 260 -26.30 -5.03 -5.85
CA PHE A 260 -27.05 -6.26 -6.01
C PHE A 260 -28.50 -6.13 -5.53
N TRP A 261 -28.72 -5.57 -4.35
CA TRP A 261 -30.07 -5.34 -3.82
C TRP A 261 -30.87 -4.28 -4.58
N LEU A 262 -30.22 -3.37 -5.30
CA LEU A 262 -30.89 -2.42 -6.20
C LEU A 262 -31.40 -3.10 -7.47
N ILE A 263 -30.61 -4.03 -8.01
CA ILE A 263 -30.86 -4.70 -9.29
C ILE A 263 -31.80 -5.90 -9.13
N GLU A 264 -31.68 -6.67 -8.04
CA GLU A 264 -32.41 -7.93 -7.84
C GLU A 264 -33.93 -7.76 -7.93
N ARG A 265 -34.50 -6.76 -7.24
CA ARG A 265 -35.94 -6.53 -7.18
C ARG A 265 -36.61 -6.30 -8.54
N PRO A 266 -36.15 -5.34 -9.37
CA PRO A 266 -36.73 -5.17 -10.70
C PRO A 266 -36.48 -6.38 -11.61
N MET A 267 -35.37 -7.11 -11.44
CA MET A 267 -35.09 -8.33 -12.20
C MET A 267 -36.01 -9.50 -11.83
N GLU A 268 -36.44 -9.61 -10.57
CA GLU A 268 -37.46 -10.57 -10.12
C GLU A 268 -38.78 -10.41 -10.88
N ALA A 269 -39.19 -9.17 -11.14
CA ALA A 269 -40.41 -8.88 -11.91
C ALA A 269 -40.24 -9.13 -13.42
N MET A 270 -39.04 -8.88 -13.98
CA MET A 270 -38.79 -9.01 -15.43
C MET A 270 -38.47 -10.44 -15.88
N VAL A 271 -37.72 -11.18 -15.08
CA VAL A 271 -37.22 -12.53 -15.42
C VAL A 271 -38.11 -13.63 -14.83
N GLY A 272 -39.06 -13.27 -13.96
CA GLY A 272 -40.00 -14.20 -13.34
C GLY A 272 -39.48 -14.75 -12.02
N GLY A 273 -39.93 -14.17 -10.90
CA GLY A 273 -39.48 -14.50 -9.54
C GLY A 273 -39.76 -15.92 -9.05
N SER A 274 -40.61 -16.68 -9.77
CA SER A 274 -40.94 -18.07 -9.45
C SER A 274 -40.15 -19.10 -10.25
N GLU A 275 -39.34 -18.68 -11.24
CA GLU A 275 -38.54 -19.60 -12.04
C GLU A 275 -37.21 -19.90 -11.34
N TYR A 276 -37.15 -21.09 -10.76
CA TYR A 276 -35.93 -21.67 -10.19
C TYR A 276 -35.21 -22.46 -11.27
N ILE A 277 -33.99 -22.06 -11.62
CA ILE A 277 -33.22 -22.70 -12.70
C ILE A 277 -32.61 -24.02 -12.21
N TYR A 278 -31.94 -24.00 -11.05
CA TYR A 278 -31.29 -25.17 -10.45
C TYR A 278 -31.34 -25.09 -8.92
N GLY A 279 -32.15 -25.96 -8.29
CA GLY A 279 -32.33 -25.98 -6.85
C GLY A 279 -33.00 -24.71 -6.32
N ASN A 280 -32.46 -24.14 -5.24
CA ASN A 280 -33.04 -23.00 -4.51
C ASN A 280 -32.60 -21.62 -5.05
N LEU A 281 -31.94 -21.55 -6.21
CA LEU A 281 -31.46 -20.30 -6.81
C LEU A 281 -32.52 -19.73 -7.76
N GLN A 282 -33.07 -18.56 -7.42
CA GLN A 282 -33.99 -17.81 -8.29
C GLN A 282 -33.25 -17.22 -9.49
N ALA A 283 -33.91 -17.15 -10.64
CA ALA A 283 -33.35 -16.55 -11.86
C ALA A 283 -32.94 -15.07 -11.68
N SER A 284 -33.66 -14.32 -10.83
CA SER A 284 -33.37 -12.91 -10.47
C SER A 284 -31.97 -12.73 -9.87
N TYR A 285 -31.59 -13.58 -8.92
CA TYR A 285 -30.28 -13.54 -8.27
C TYR A 285 -29.15 -13.77 -9.27
N LEU A 286 -29.30 -14.76 -10.16
CA LEU A 286 -28.30 -15.05 -11.18
C LEU A 286 -28.15 -13.87 -12.14
N ALA A 287 -29.26 -13.30 -12.59
CA ALA A 287 -29.23 -12.18 -13.52
C ALA A 287 -28.57 -10.92 -12.93
N ALA A 288 -28.88 -10.59 -11.67
CA ALA A 288 -28.21 -9.48 -10.96
C ALA A 288 -26.69 -9.72 -10.79
N MET A 289 -26.29 -10.95 -10.43
CA MET A 289 -24.88 -11.32 -10.29
C MET A 289 -24.12 -11.21 -11.62
N VAL A 290 -24.74 -11.62 -12.73
CA VAL A 290 -24.14 -11.52 -14.07
C VAL A 290 -23.88 -10.07 -14.44
N ILE A 291 -24.83 -9.15 -14.20
CA ILE A 291 -24.64 -7.72 -14.49
C ILE A 291 -23.43 -7.17 -13.72
N ILE A 292 -23.39 -7.39 -12.41
CA ILE A 292 -22.30 -6.90 -11.54
C ILE A 292 -20.95 -7.54 -11.92
N PHE A 293 -20.94 -8.82 -12.33
CA PHE A 293 -19.72 -9.47 -12.80
C PHE A 293 -19.21 -8.90 -14.11
N PHE A 294 -20.10 -8.66 -15.08
CA PHE A 294 -19.72 -8.01 -16.33
C PHE A 294 -19.21 -6.58 -16.09
N GLU A 295 -19.86 -5.85 -15.20
CA GLU A 295 -19.45 -4.52 -14.77
C GLU A 295 -18.07 -4.53 -14.12
N THR A 296 -17.87 -5.39 -13.11
CA THR A 296 -16.59 -5.52 -12.41
C THR A 296 -15.47 -5.94 -13.35
N LEU A 297 -15.73 -6.90 -14.25
CA LEU A 297 -14.79 -7.35 -15.26
C LEU A 297 -14.44 -6.22 -16.22
N MET A 298 -15.44 -5.47 -16.70
CA MET A 298 -15.19 -4.40 -17.66
C MET A 298 -14.50 -3.20 -17.02
N GLY A 299 -14.81 -2.92 -15.75
CA GLY A 299 -14.08 -1.95 -14.93
C GLY A 299 -12.62 -2.31 -14.74
N LEU A 300 -12.33 -3.59 -14.48
CA LEU A 300 -10.96 -4.09 -14.37
C LEU A 300 -10.20 -3.94 -15.69
N PHE A 301 -10.80 -4.29 -16.83
CA PHE A 301 -10.20 -4.06 -18.14
C PHE A 301 -9.99 -2.58 -18.47
N LEU A 302 -10.91 -1.70 -18.06
CA LEU A 302 -10.78 -0.26 -18.24
C LEU A 302 -9.55 0.28 -17.48
N MET A 303 -9.42 -0.08 -16.20
CA MET A 303 -8.30 0.36 -15.36
C MET A 303 -6.94 -0.15 -15.85
N GLU A 304 -6.90 -1.40 -16.32
CA GLU A 304 -5.71 -2.00 -16.93
C GLU A 304 -5.32 -1.30 -18.25
N SER A 305 -6.33 -1.01 -19.08
CA SER A 305 -6.12 -0.35 -20.38
C SER A 305 -5.71 1.12 -20.21
N LEU A 306 -6.12 1.79 -19.14
CA LEU A 306 -5.64 3.13 -18.78
C LEU A 306 -4.22 3.12 -18.19
N GLY A 307 -3.76 1.98 -17.67
CA GLY A 307 -2.45 1.83 -17.04
C GLY A 307 -2.41 2.29 -15.59
N TYR A 308 -3.58 2.36 -14.95
CA TYR A 308 -3.64 2.52 -13.50
C TYR A 308 -3.32 1.21 -12.78
N THR A 309 -3.75 0.08 -13.35
CA THR A 309 -3.43 -1.27 -12.82
C THR A 309 -2.54 -2.05 -13.76
N HIS A 310 -1.80 -3.01 -13.20
CA HIS A 310 -0.92 -3.94 -13.91
C HIS A 310 -1.19 -5.40 -13.52
N LEU A 311 -2.47 -5.77 -13.50
CA LEU A 311 -2.92 -7.12 -13.18
C LEU A 311 -2.60 -8.12 -14.29
N PHE A 312 -2.58 -7.65 -15.54
CA PHE A 312 -2.33 -8.47 -16.72
C PHE A 312 -1.06 -8.01 -17.45
N PRO A 313 -0.23 -8.92 -17.96
CA PRO A 313 0.97 -8.54 -18.69
C PRO A 313 0.65 -8.03 -20.10
N LEU A 314 0.12 -6.80 -20.22
CA LEU A 314 -0.24 -6.16 -21.50
C LEU A 314 0.92 -5.41 -22.18
N ASN A 315 2.17 -5.69 -21.78
CA ASN A 315 3.38 -4.93 -22.15
C ASN A 315 3.71 -4.91 -23.66
N GLY A 316 2.99 -5.65 -24.50
CA GLY A 316 3.19 -5.72 -25.96
C GLY A 316 2.06 -5.14 -26.81
N ILE A 317 1.04 -4.53 -26.21
CA ILE A 317 -0.14 -4.06 -26.95
C ILE A 317 0.14 -2.70 -27.62
N ASN A 318 -0.10 -2.62 -28.94
CA ASN A 318 0.00 -1.37 -29.69
C ASN A 318 -0.94 -0.29 -29.09
N ASN A 319 -0.46 0.96 -29.01
CA ASN A 319 -1.19 2.10 -28.46
C ASN A 319 -2.59 2.29 -29.09
N LYS A 320 -2.76 1.92 -30.37
CA LYS A 320 -4.08 1.93 -31.04
C LYS A 320 -5.04 0.94 -30.40
N MET A 321 -4.61 -0.30 -30.17
CA MET A 321 -5.42 -1.36 -29.55
C MET A 321 -5.77 -0.99 -28.11
N ARG A 322 -4.82 -0.42 -27.35
CA ARG A 322 -5.08 0.07 -25.99
C ARG A 322 -6.21 1.09 -25.93
N ARG A 323 -6.22 2.07 -26.85
CA ARG A 323 -7.32 3.05 -26.96
C ARG A 323 -8.66 2.40 -27.31
N TRP A 324 -8.67 1.40 -28.19
CA TRP A 324 -9.89 0.64 -28.50
C TRP A 324 -10.40 -0.14 -27.30
N MET A 325 -9.52 -0.77 -26.52
CA MET A 325 -9.91 -1.46 -25.28
C MET A 325 -10.53 -0.50 -24.27
N VAL A 326 -9.93 0.68 -24.07
CA VAL A 326 -10.52 1.75 -23.23
C VAL A 326 -11.90 2.14 -23.76
N LEU A 327 -12.03 2.39 -25.06
CA LEU A 327 -13.30 2.80 -25.65
C LEU A 327 -14.38 1.72 -25.49
N ILE A 328 -14.09 0.47 -25.84
CA ILE A 328 -15.02 -0.67 -25.77
C ILE A 328 -15.45 -0.90 -24.31
N SER A 329 -14.49 -0.90 -23.38
CA SER A 329 -14.79 -1.10 -21.95
C SER A 329 -15.65 0.01 -21.36
N PHE A 330 -15.29 1.25 -21.66
CA PHE A 330 -16.07 2.39 -21.24
C PHE A 330 -17.48 2.39 -21.83
N THR A 331 -17.64 2.06 -23.13
CA THR A 331 -18.95 2.00 -23.76
C THR A 331 -19.84 0.91 -23.14
N ILE A 332 -19.30 -0.27 -22.86
CA ILE A 332 -20.08 -1.35 -22.22
C ILE A 332 -20.48 -0.96 -20.80
N LEU A 333 -19.59 -0.37 -20.01
CA LEU A 333 -19.94 0.15 -18.67
C LEU A 333 -21.02 1.23 -18.74
N LEU A 334 -20.95 2.12 -19.72
CA LEU A 334 -21.95 3.17 -19.92
C LEU A 334 -23.32 2.61 -20.31
N VAL A 335 -23.34 1.56 -21.14
CA VAL A 335 -24.59 0.85 -21.48
C VAL A 335 -25.16 0.15 -20.24
N LEU A 336 -24.34 -0.56 -19.46
CA LEU A 336 -24.77 -1.21 -18.22
C LEU A 336 -25.30 -0.20 -17.19
N ALA A 337 -24.61 0.93 -17.02
CA ALA A 337 -25.09 2.03 -16.17
C ALA A 337 -26.45 2.56 -16.64
N GLY A 338 -26.67 2.67 -17.96
CA GLY A 338 -27.97 3.02 -18.52
C GLY A 338 -29.06 2.00 -18.21
N VAL A 339 -28.73 0.70 -18.28
CA VAL A 339 -29.65 -0.38 -17.90
C VAL A 339 -29.99 -0.31 -16.41
N GLU A 340 -29.01 -0.04 -15.53
CA GLU A 340 -29.24 0.09 -14.09
C GLU A 340 -30.12 1.28 -13.73
N VAL A 341 -29.98 2.41 -14.43
CA VAL A 341 -30.90 3.55 -14.29
C VAL A 341 -32.33 3.15 -14.66
N ALA A 342 -32.50 2.41 -15.76
CA ALA A 342 -33.81 1.91 -16.16
C ALA A 342 -34.40 0.93 -15.14
N LEU A 343 -33.58 0.03 -14.58
CA LEU A 343 -33.97 -0.89 -13.52
C LEU A 343 -34.34 -0.15 -12.22
N ALA A 344 -33.62 0.92 -11.86
CA ALA A 344 -33.96 1.76 -10.72
C ALA A 344 -35.33 2.45 -10.88
N VAL A 345 -35.65 2.92 -12.09
CA VAL A 345 -36.98 3.45 -12.40
C VAL A 345 -38.04 2.36 -12.26
N MET A 346 -37.78 1.16 -12.78
CA MET A 346 -38.70 0.02 -12.68
C MET A 346 -38.95 -0.39 -11.24
N ARG A 347 -37.91 -0.37 -10.38
CA ARG A 347 -38.05 -0.66 -8.95
C ARG A 347 -39.06 0.26 -8.27
N ASP A 348 -38.98 1.56 -8.54
CA ASP A 348 -39.91 2.55 -7.97
C ASP A 348 -41.35 2.30 -8.41
N LEU A 349 -41.55 1.98 -9.71
CA LEU A 349 -42.88 1.64 -10.24
C LEU A 349 -43.46 0.36 -9.62
N ILE A 350 -42.65 -0.67 -9.43
CA ILE A 350 -43.06 -1.93 -8.81
C ILE A 350 -43.44 -1.72 -7.34
N VAL A 351 -42.63 -0.98 -6.59
CA VAL A 351 -42.91 -0.68 -5.17
C VAL A 351 -44.18 0.14 -5.03
N ALA A 352 -44.42 1.12 -5.90
CA ALA A 352 -45.65 1.89 -5.91
C ALA A 352 -46.89 1.03 -6.19
N ALA A 353 -46.79 0.09 -7.13
CA ALA A 353 -47.86 -0.86 -7.44
C ALA A 353 -48.16 -1.81 -6.27
N ASP A 354 -47.12 -2.34 -5.60
CA ASP A 354 -47.26 -3.22 -4.43
C ASP A 354 -47.95 -2.51 -3.26
N VAL A 355 -47.61 -1.24 -3.01
CA VAL A 355 -48.24 -0.45 -1.94
C VAL A 355 -49.70 -0.18 -2.28
N ALA A 356 -50.03 0.18 -3.53
CA ALA A 356 -51.40 0.39 -3.97
C ALA A 356 -52.24 -0.88 -3.81
N LEU A 357 -51.73 -2.03 -4.24
CA LEU A 357 -52.40 -3.33 -4.10
C LEU A 357 -52.64 -3.69 -2.63
N LYS A 358 -51.64 -3.52 -1.76
CA LYS A 358 -51.79 -3.77 -0.32
C LYS A 358 -52.82 -2.85 0.32
N GLN A 359 -52.89 -1.60 -0.12
CA GLN A 359 -53.87 -0.64 0.38
C GLN A 359 -55.29 -0.99 -0.07
N GLU A 360 -55.47 -1.38 -1.33
CA GLU A 360 -56.76 -1.85 -1.85
C GLU A 360 -57.25 -3.10 -1.10
N LEU A 361 -56.36 -4.07 -0.87
CA LEU A 361 -56.67 -5.30 -0.13
C LEU A 361 -56.93 -5.05 1.36
N ALA A 362 -56.26 -4.07 1.98
CA ALA A 362 -56.36 -3.82 3.41
C ALA A 362 -57.54 -2.89 3.80
N SER A 363 -57.89 -1.90 2.99
CA SER A 363 -58.86 -0.87 3.39
C SER A 363 -60.15 -0.81 2.58
N GLY A 364 -60.27 -1.48 1.43
CA GLY A 364 -61.50 -1.51 0.61
C GLY A 364 -62.05 -0.14 0.19
N THR A 365 -61.36 0.95 0.52
CA THR A 365 -61.71 2.35 0.24
C THR A 365 -60.45 3.09 -0.15
N ILE A 366 -60.53 3.74 -1.32
CA ILE A 366 -59.43 4.47 -1.95
C ILE A 366 -59.32 5.84 -1.30
N ALA A 367 -58.63 5.93 -0.16
CA ALA A 367 -58.22 7.21 0.38
C ALA A 367 -57.00 7.71 -0.41
N LYS A 368 -57.25 8.50 -1.47
CA LYS A 368 -56.20 9.31 -2.13
C LYS A 368 -55.73 10.39 -1.16
N VAL A 369 -54.75 10.07 -0.32
CA VAL A 369 -54.03 11.10 0.44
C VAL A 369 -53.17 11.87 -0.56
N ALA A 370 -53.48 13.15 -0.76
CA ALA A 370 -52.65 14.07 -1.52
C ALA A 370 -51.36 14.33 -0.74
N VAL A 371 -50.34 13.50 -0.98
CA VAL A 371 -49.02 13.63 -0.38
C VAL A 371 -48.09 14.37 -1.35
N ASN A 372 -47.32 15.32 -0.83
CA ASN A 372 -46.40 16.19 -1.57
C ASN A 372 -45.56 15.45 -2.64
N THR A 373 -45.83 15.75 -3.91
CA THR A 373 -45.26 15.10 -5.10
C THR A 373 -43.73 15.27 -5.22
N TRP A 374 -43.19 16.38 -4.68
CA TRP A 374 -41.75 16.64 -4.68
C TRP A 374 -40.97 15.68 -3.78
N ALA A 375 -41.42 15.46 -2.55
CA ALA A 375 -40.70 14.66 -1.56
C ALA A 375 -40.65 13.17 -1.94
N LEU A 376 -41.66 12.69 -2.68
CA LEU A 376 -41.75 11.32 -3.20
C LEU A 376 -40.77 11.05 -4.37
N ASN A 377 -40.33 12.08 -5.11
CA ASN A 377 -39.39 11.92 -6.22
C ASN A 377 -37.92 11.92 -5.79
N ILE A 378 -37.61 12.35 -4.56
CA ILE A 378 -36.24 12.39 -4.03
C ILE A 378 -35.62 10.99 -3.95
N PRO A 379 -36.30 9.96 -3.38
CA PRO A 379 -35.76 8.59 -3.36
C PRO A 379 -35.53 8.04 -4.76
N LYS A 380 -36.45 8.32 -5.69
CA LYS A 380 -36.35 7.89 -7.08
C LYS A 380 -35.11 8.47 -7.78
N ALA A 381 -34.91 9.78 -7.68
CA ALA A 381 -33.74 10.45 -8.24
C ALA A 381 -32.43 9.95 -7.59
N ALA A 382 -32.43 9.73 -6.26
CA ALA A 382 -31.29 9.18 -5.55
C ALA A 382 -30.94 7.76 -6.03
N GLN A 383 -31.93 6.89 -6.23
CA GLN A 383 -31.71 5.53 -6.75
C GLN A 383 -31.22 5.54 -8.19
N MET A 384 -31.70 6.44 -9.05
CA MET A 384 -31.18 6.59 -10.41
C MET A 384 -29.73 7.06 -10.43
N ILE A 385 -29.40 8.10 -9.67
CA ILE A 385 -28.02 8.60 -9.58
C ILE A 385 -27.09 7.50 -9.06
N LEU A 386 -27.55 6.78 -8.03
CA LEU A 386 -26.77 5.71 -7.42
C LEU A 386 -26.60 4.53 -8.39
N GLY A 387 -27.64 4.07 -9.08
CA GLY A 387 -27.54 3.03 -10.12
C GLY A 387 -26.72 3.44 -11.35
N PHE A 388 -26.63 4.74 -11.66
CA PHE A 388 -25.71 5.20 -12.70
C PHE A 388 -24.24 5.23 -12.22
N THR A 389 -24.03 5.63 -10.97
CA THR A 389 -22.69 5.92 -10.44
C THR A 389 -21.97 4.65 -9.97
N LEU A 390 -22.70 3.68 -9.40
CA LEU A 390 -22.14 2.44 -8.86
C LEU A 390 -21.32 1.68 -9.91
N PRO A 391 -21.84 1.49 -11.15
CA PRO A 391 -21.16 1.65 -12.42
C PRO A 391 -19.64 1.69 -12.42
N PHE A 392 -19.27 2.95 -12.25
CA PHE A 392 -17.93 3.46 -12.38
C PHE A 392 -17.21 3.37 -11.04
N ALA A 393 -17.94 3.45 -9.93
CA ALA A 393 -17.38 3.24 -8.60
C ALA A 393 -16.81 1.83 -8.44
N LEU A 394 -17.51 0.79 -8.94
CA LEU A 394 -17.03 -0.58 -8.92
C LEU A 394 -15.83 -0.80 -9.85
N ALA A 395 -15.67 -0.01 -10.92
CA ALA A 395 -14.46 -0.06 -11.73
C ALA A 395 -13.20 0.32 -10.95
N PHE A 396 -13.30 1.24 -9.97
CA PHE A 396 -12.15 1.62 -9.13
C PHE A 396 -11.69 0.51 -8.17
N VAL A 397 -12.49 -0.55 -7.98
CA VAL A 397 -12.13 -1.72 -7.15
C VAL A 397 -10.90 -2.45 -7.70
N ALA A 398 -10.60 -2.29 -8.99
CA ALA A 398 -9.39 -2.86 -9.59
C ALA A 398 -8.10 -2.37 -8.91
N ILE A 399 -8.06 -1.11 -8.45
CA ILE A 399 -6.88 -0.52 -7.80
C ILE A 399 -6.56 -1.22 -6.46
N PRO A 400 -7.45 -1.23 -5.45
CA PRO A 400 -7.19 -1.94 -4.21
C PRO A 400 -7.05 -3.45 -4.43
N LEU A 401 -7.72 -4.03 -5.43
CA LEU A 401 -7.55 -5.45 -5.77
C LEU A 401 -6.11 -5.77 -6.21
N GLU A 402 -5.49 -4.93 -7.03
CA GLU A 402 -4.08 -5.09 -7.41
C GLU A 402 -3.16 -5.05 -6.19
N TYR A 403 -3.32 -4.03 -5.33
CA TYR A 403 -2.56 -3.94 -4.09
C TYR A 403 -2.79 -5.15 -3.20
N LEU A 404 -4.02 -5.64 -3.09
CA LEU A 404 -4.39 -6.82 -2.30
C LEU A 404 -3.71 -8.09 -2.82
N ILE A 405 -3.72 -8.32 -4.13
CA ILE A 405 -3.08 -9.50 -4.75
C ILE A 405 -1.56 -9.44 -4.53
N HIS A 406 -0.97 -8.27 -4.75
CA HIS A 406 0.47 -8.07 -4.67
C HIS A 406 1.02 -8.15 -3.26
N SER A 407 0.41 -7.42 -2.32
CA SER A 407 0.80 -7.44 -0.91
C SER A 407 0.34 -8.73 -0.22
N GLY A 408 -0.79 -9.29 -0.64
CA GLY A 408 -1.35 -10.54 -0.15
C GLY A 408 -0.40 -11.70 -0.34
N ARG A 409 0.31 -11.79 -1.47
CA ARG A 409 1.37 -12.81 -1.65
C ARG A 409 2.42 -12.79 -0.53
N SER A 410 2.84 -11.60 -0.10
CA SER A 410 3.82 -11.44 0.99
C SER A 410 3.21 -11.85 2.33
N VAL A 411 2.02 -11.32 2.66
CA VAL A 411 1.32 -11.59 3.92
C VAL A 411 0.93 -13.07 4.06
N PHE A 412 0.34 -13.67 3.02
CA PHE A 412 0.05 -15.10 2.97
C PHE A 412 1.32 -15.95 3.06
N GLY A 413 2.43 -15.49 2.48
CA GLY A 413 3.73 -16.15 2.62
C GLY A 413 4.18 -16.23 4.08
N VAL A 414 4.09 -15.11 4.81
CA VAL A 414 4.41 -15.06 6.25
C VAL A 414 3.44 -15.93 7.07
N LEU A 415 2.14 -15.84 6.80
CA LEU A 415 1.10 -16.64 7.47
C LEU A 415 1.27 -18.14 7.22
N LEU A 416 1.66 -18.54 6.01
CA LEU A 416 1.90 -19.93 5.66
C LEU A 416 3.12 -20.48 6.43
N VAL A 417 4.22 -19.71 6.51
CA VAL A 417 5.39 -20.08 7.31
C VAL A 417 4.99 -20.25 8.78
N LEU A 418 4.23 -19.29 9.34
CA LEU A 418 3.75 -19.37 10.72
C LEU A 418 2.84 -20.58 10.93
N SER A 419 1.93 -20.86 9.99
CA SER A 419 1.02 -22.01 10.05
C SER A 419 1.78 -23.32 10.07
N ILE A 420 2.81 -23.47 9.23
CA ILE A 420 3.67 -24.67 9.21
C ILE A 420 4.46 -24.79 10.51
N ARG A 421 4.99 -23.67 11.06
CA ARG A 421 5.68 -23.69 12.37
C ARG A 421 4.75 -24.12 13.50
N VAL A 422 3.50 -23.64 13.52
CA VAL A 422 2.48 -24.04 14.49
C VAL A 422 2.12 -25.51 14.33
N LEU A 423 1.94 -26.01 13.11
CA LEU A 423 1.72 -27.44 12.84
C LEU A 423 2.93 -28.29 13.27
N GLY A 424 4.15 -27.81 13.03
CA GLY A 424 5.39 -28.45 13.50
C GLY A 424 5.45 -28.52 15.03
N PHE A 425 5.05 -27.46 15.71
CA PHE A 425 4.93 -27.45 17.17
C PHE A 425 3.84 -28.41 17.66
N ALA A 426 2.64 -28.38 17.05
CA ALA A 426 1.52 -29.25 17.42
C ALA A 426 1.88 -30.74 17.26
N THR A 427 2.51 -31.13 16.15
CA THR A 427 2.97 -32.51 15.93
C THR A 427 4.06 -32.93 16.92
N ARG A 428 5.00 -32.03 17.27
CA ARG A 428 6.00 -32.28 18.31
C ARG A 428 5.36 -32.45 19.68
N PHE A 429 4.39 -31.62 20.02
CA PHE A 429 3.64 -31.69 21.27
C PHE A 429 2.85 -33.00 21.35
N LEU A 430 2.14 -33.37 20.28
CA LEU A 430 1.38 -34.62 20.20
C LEU A 430 2.28 -35.85 20.31
N SER A 431 3.50 -35.80 19.75
CA SER A 431 4.53 -36.84 19.93
C SER A 431 4.93 -36.99 21.39
N SER A 432 5.14 -35.86 22.09
CA SER A 432 5.48 -35.85 23.51
C SER A 432 4.34 -36.39 24.37
N LEU A 433 3.11 -35.97 24.09
CA LEU A 433 1.91 -36.47 24.77
C LEU A 433 1.72 -37.97 24.58
N ALA A 434 1.85 -38.49 23.35
CA ALA A 434 1.73 -39.92 23.09
C ALA A 434 2.73 -40.73 23.94
N ARG A 435 3.97 -40.25 24.11
CA ARG A 435 4.94 -40.91 24.99
C ARG A 435 4.57 -40.82 26.47
N GLN A 436 4.05 -39.67 26.92
CA GLN A 436 3.63 -39.47 28.31
C GLN A 436 2.41 -40.35 28.65
N VAL A 437 1.43 -40.41 27.75
CA VAL A 437 0.24 -41.25 27.87
C VAL A 437 0.62 -42.73 27.87
N GLY A 438 1.56 -43.15 27.02
CA GLY A 438 2.06 -44.53 27.03
C GLY A 438 2.63 -44.93 28.39
N LYS A 439 3.48 -44.07 28.98
CA LYS A 439 4.00 -44.30 30.35
C LYS A 439 2.90 -44.27 31.40
N GLY A 440 1.92 -43.38 31.27
CA GLY A 440 0.78 -43.29 32.18
C GLY A 440 -0.07 -44.56 32.17
N ILE A 441 -0.31 -45.13 30.99
CA ILE A 441 -1.06 -46.40 30.83
C ILE A 441 -0.26 -47.57 31.39
N GLU A 442 1.07 -47.58 31.23
CA GLU A 442 1.94 -48.57 31.91
C GLU A 442 1.76 -48.49 33.44
N HIS A 443 1.74 -47.29 34.02
CA HIS A 443 1.51 -47.10 35.46
C HIS A 443 0.10 -47.49 35.91
N LEU A 444 -0.92 -47.20 35.09
CA LEU A 444 -2.31 -47.56 35.39
C LEU A 444 -2.50 -49.09 35.33
N TYR A 445 -1.85 -49.75 34.36
CA TYR A 445 -1.81 -51.20 34.26
C TYR A 445 -1.13 -51.82 35.49
N ASP A 446 0.02 -51.29 35.92
CA ASP A 446 0.69 -51.72 37.15
C ASP A 446 -0.18 -51.49 38.41
N ALA A 447 -1.00 -50.43 38.45
CA ALA A 447 -1.91 -50.15 39.57
C ALA A 447 -3.09 -51.14 39.65
N VAL A 448 -3.60 -51.64 38.53
CA VAL A 448 -4.66 -52.67 38.50
C VAL A 448 -4.14 -54.02 39.01
N ILE A 449 -2.86 -54.31 38.82
CA ILE A 449 -2.21 -55.58 39.24
C ILE A 449 -1.57 -55.44 40.65
N PHE A 450 -1.89 -54.39 41.40
CA PHE A 450 -1.22 -54.06 42.67
C PHE A 450 -1.40 -55.11 43.79
N LEU A 451 -2.50 -55.86 43.80
CA LEU A 451 -2.81 -56.87 44.84
C LEU A 451 -1.80 -58.05 44.89
N PRO A 452 -1.53 -58.78 43.78
CA PRO A 452 -0.46 -59.79 43.75
C PRO A 452 0.95 -59.21 43.98
N LEU A 453 1.19 -57.98 43.52
CA LEU A 453 2.50 -57.32 43.58
C LEU A 453 2.97 -57.02 45.02
N ILE A 454 2.04 -56.72 45.94
CA ILE A 454 2.34 -56.57 47.36
C ILE A 454 2.70 -57.93 47.98
N ILE A 455 1.96 -58.99 47.64
CA ILE A 455 2.19 -60.34 48.15
C ILE A 455 3.56 -60.86 47.68
N GLU A 456 3.90 -60.65 46.40
CA GLU A 456 5.21 -60.97 45.85
C GLU A 456 6.33 -60.15 46.50
N ARG A 457 6.18 -58.83 46.64
CA ARG A 457 7.20 -57.99 47.33
C ARG A 457 7.39 -58.37 48.79
N LEU A 458 6.33 -58.75 49.50
CA LEU A 458 6.41 -59.24 50.89
C LEU A 458 7.12 -60.59 50.98
N LEU A 459 6.91 -61.49 50.01
CA LEU A 459 7.60 -62.79 49.93
C LEU A 459 9.07 -62.64 49.53
N VAL A 460 9.38 -61.78 48.56
CA VAL A 460 10.76 -61.53 48.09
C VAL A 460 11.57 -60.74 49.12
N ASN A 461 11.01 -59.74 49.80
CA ASN A 461 11.70 -59.06 50.91
C ASN A 461 11.90 -59.98 52.14
N ARG A 462 11.02 -60.97 52.36
CA ARG A 462 11.26 -62.03 53.36
C ARG A 462 12.38 -62.98 52.93
N GLY A 463 12.50 -63.30 51.64
CA GLY A 463 13.60 -64.10 51.09
C GLY A 463 14.96 -63.41 51.16
N LEU A 464 15.03 -62.11 50.86
CA LEU A 464 16.27 -61.31 50.93
C LEU A 464 16.72 -61.04 52.38
N SER A 465 15.80 -60.83 53.32
CA SER A 465 16.12 -60.76 54.76
C SER A 465 16.64 -62.09 55.34
N ALA A 466 16.28 -63.23 54.73
CA ALA A 466 16.81 -64.54 55.14
C ALA A 466 18.21 -64.84 54.57
N ILE A 467 18.56 -64.24 53.41
CA ILE A 467 19.88 -64.39 52.79
C ILE A 467 20.90 -63.42 53.42
N GLY A 468 20.46 -62.23 53.88
CA GLY A 468 21.32 -61.26 54.58
C GLY A 468 21.85 -61.72 55.94
N LYS A 469 21.27 -62.77 56.55
CA LYS A 469 21.71 -63.29 57.86
C LYS A 469 22.73 -64.44 57.76
N LYS A 470 23.08 -64.89 56.54
CA LYS A 470 24.00 -66.02 56.31
C LYS A 470 25.33 -65.63 55.64
N SER A 471 25.61 -64.34 55.50
CA SER A 471 26.82 -63.80 54.87
C SER A 471 27.53 -62.75 55.76
N ASP A 472 27.53 -62.94 57.08
CA ASP A 472 28.27 -62.08 58.02
C ASP A 472 29.36 -62.84 58.80
N ASN A 473 29.92 -63.89 58.21
CA ASN A 473 31.06 -64.60 58.80
C ASN A 473 31.99 -65.18 57.74
N SER A 474 32.58 -64.33 56.90
CA SER A 474 33.90 -64.54 56.29
C SER A 474 34.34 -63.31 55.50
N GLY A 475 35.55 -62.84 55.76
CA GLY A 475 36.32 -62.07 54.77
C GLY A 475 36.44 -60.57 55.01
N MET A 476 37.17 -60.22 56.06
CA MET A 476 38.02 -59.03 56.11
C MET A 476 38.81 -58.87 54.79
N ARG A 477 38.69 -57.73 54.08
CA ARG A 477 39.80 -56.97 53.45
C ARG A 477 39.36 -55.83 52.51
N ALA A 478 40.03 -54.69 52.73
CA ALA A 478 40.56 -53.73 51.75
C ALA A 478 39.64 -52.65 51.13
N PHE A 479 39.72 -51.48 51.76
CA PHE A 479 39.91 -50.15 51.16
C PHE A 479 40.24 -50.11 49.65
N SER A 480 39.51 -49.27 48.91
CA SER A 480 40.07 -48.44 47.84
C SER A 480 39.24 -47.18 47.64
N LYS A 481 39.96 -46.06 47.59
CA LYS A 481 39.54 -44.66 47.57
C LYS A 481 39.99 -44.10 46.22
N ARG A 482 39.09 -43.47 45.43
CA ARG A 482 39.43 -42.50 44.34
C ARG A 482 38.11 -41.88 43.82
N ALA A 483 37.81 -40.62 44.16
CA ALA A 483 38.12 -39.39 43.41
C ALA A 483 37.24 -39.28 42.14
N ALA A 484 36.22 -38.42 42.04
CA ALA A 484 36.19 -36.94 42.12
C ALA A 484 37.02 -36.26 41.01
N GLY A 485 36.34 -35.45 40.18
CA GLY A 485 36.87 -34.67 39.05
C GLY A 485 36.45 -35.29 37.71
N GLU A 486 35.94 -34.57 36.71
CA GLU A 486 35.89 -33.13 36.48
C GLU A 486 34.85 -32.83 35.37
N HIS A 487 34.46 -31.57 35.33
CA HIS A 487 33.71 -30.90 34.27
C HIS A 487 34.35 -31.09 32.88
N ILE A 488 33.56 -30.87 31.82
CA ILE A 488 33.72 -29.72 30.89
C ILE A 488 32.67 -29.83 29.76
N LEU A 489 31.93 -28.73 29.64
CA LEU A 489 31.28 -28.08 28.47
C LEU A 489 30.58 -28.93 27.40
#